data_AF-A0A1C4WRU8-F1
#
_entry.id   AF-A0A1C4WRU8-F1
#
_cell.length_a   1.000
_cell.length_b   1.000
_cell.length_c   1.000
_cell.angle_alpha   90.00
_cell.angle_beta   90.00
_cell.angle_gamma   90.00
#
_symmetry.space_group_name_H-M   'P 1'
#
loop_
_entity.id
_entity.type
_entity.pdbx_description
1 polymer ?
#
loop_
_entity_poly.entity_id
_entity_poly.type
_entity_poly.pdbx_seq_one_letter_code
_entity_poly.pdbx_strand_id
1 'polypeptide(L)'
;MAWAVLLGVLTWWSARHDAPTVREQRTVAEAGPVVDRALGQLVAAVGDGAWALTGPQVERGCRLTPMSAGATLSRGLDVLVAEGGERALLDRVADRLPADWRAGVRSGSSGPRLRADAGEFITVQGRVTSGGRVRLTADTGCRPIGAGYPQPPAAPTDPTLDAALGALGRAAQSAPQPVTAPCPGGGTARTLAVSAGAAPVALTGLRPLAAGPPVVDLPEVYAYRSGPTTVLADGTGAQLRLSASTGCPA
;
A
#
# COMPACT_ATOMS: atom_id res chain seq x y z
N MET A 1 -4.21 48.82 15.60
CA MET A 1 -3.15 47.82 15.88
C MET A 1 -3.70 46.50 16.40
N ALA A 2 -4.51 46.48 17.47
CA ALA A 2 -5.09 45.24 18.03
C ALA A 2 -5.82 44.39 16.96
N TRP A 3 -6.59 45.03 16.08
CA TRP A 3 -7.26 44.35 14.97
C TRP A 3 -6.32 43.71 13.94
N ALA A 4 -5.20 44.37 13.61
CA ALA A 4 -4.22 43.83 12.68
C ALA A 4 -3.48 42.61 13.28
N VAL A 5 -3.18 42.68 14.58
CA VAL A 5 -2.60 41.54 15.32
C VAL A 5 -3.60 40.38 15.40
N LEU A 6 -4.87 40.66 15.72
CA LEU A 6 -5.93 39.66 15.76
C LEU A 6 -6.10 38.97 14.40
N LEU A 7 -6.18 39.74 13.31
CA LEU A 7 -6.29 39.19 11.96
C LEU A 7 -5.04 38.39 11.58
N GLY A 8 -3.85 38.86 11.95
CA GLY A 8 -2.61 38.12 11.73
C GLY A 8 -2.60 36.77 12.44
N VAL A 9 -3.00 36.74 13.71
CA VAL A 9 -3.11 35.49 14.50
C VAL A 9 -4.18 34.56 13.93
N LEU A 10 -5.36 35.08 13.58
CA LEU A 10 -6.44 34.27 13.02
C LEU A 10 -6.07 33.71 11.63
N THR A 11 -5.40 34.49 10.80
CA THR A 11 -4.93 34.06 9.47
C THR A 11 -3.85 32.99 9.61
N TRP A 12 -2.90 33.18 10.53
CA TRP A 12 -1.87 32.19 10.83
C TRP A 12 -2.46 30.90 11.40
N TRP A 13 -3.46 31.02 12.28
CA TRP A 13 -4.15 29.88 12.87
C TRP A 13 -4.96 29.12 11.81
N SER A 14 -5.75 29.82 10.99
CA SER A 14 -6.50 29.28 9.86
C SER A 14 -5.57 28.57 8.87
N ALA A 15 -4.49 29.21 8.43
CA ALA A 15 -3.51 28.61 7.51
C ALA A 15 -2.83 27.34 8.08
N ARG A 16 -2.80 27.17 9.40
CA ARG A 16 -2.21 26.00 10.09
C ARG A 16 -3.23 24.90 10.39
N HIS A 17 -4.50 25.23 10.61
CA HIS A 17 -5.49 24.30 11.17
C HIS A 17 -6.68 24.02 10.25
N ASP A 18 -6.96 24.88 9.27
CA ASP A 18 -8.06 24.63 8.33
C ASP A 18 -7.66 23.58 7.29
N ALA A 19 -8.63 22.77 6.89
CA ALA A 19 -8.47 21.81 5.81
C ALA A 19 -8.18 22.53 4.49
N PRO A 20 -7.31 22.00 3.61
CA PRO A 20 -7.02 22.60 2.33
C PRO A 20 -8.28 22.65 1.48
N THR A 21 -8.48 23.77 0.79
CA THR A 21 -9.62 23.94 -0.11
C THR A 21 -9.32 23.48 -1.54
N VAL A 22 -8.03 23.30 -1.88
CA VAL A 22 -7.56 22.75 -3.16
C VAL A 22 -6.30 21.88 -2.98
N ARG A 23 -6.03 20.97 -3.93
CA ARG A 23 -4.89 20.03 -3.88
C ARG A 23 -3.54 20.74 -3.88
N GLU A 24 -3.48 21.86 -4.59
CA GLU A 24 -2.29 22.67 -4.88
C GLU A 24 -1.76 23.42 -3.64
N GLN A 25 -2.53 23.48 -2.56
CA GLN A 25 -2.12 24.11 -1.29
C GLN A 25 -1.20 23.23 -0.44
N ARG A 26 -1.07 21.93 -0.75
CA ARG A 26 -0.18 21.02 -0.03
C ARG A 26 0.80 20.33 -0.96
N THR A 27 2.05 20.29 -0.54
CA THR A 27 3.11 19.56 -1.22
C THR A 27 2.92 18.04 -1.08
N VAL A 28 3.64 17.28 -1.90
CA VAL A 28 3.73 15.81 -1.77
C VAL A 28 4.22 15.41 -0.37
N ALA A 29 5.19 16.13 0.19
CA ALA A 29 5.73 15.86 1.53
C ALA A 29 4.65 16.01 2.61
N GLU A 30 3.83 17.06 2.54
CA GLU A 30 2.75 17.33 3.50
C GLU A 30 1.55 16.39 3.34
N ALA A 31 1.26 15.94 2.13
CA ALA A 31 0.20 14.97 1.86
C ALA A 31 0.58 13.53 2.21
N GLY A 32 1.88 13.22 2.28
CA GLY A 32 2.42 11.89 2.55
C GLY A 32 1.82 11.19 3.78
N PRO A 33 1.79 11.82 4.97
CA PRO A 33 1.21 11.21 6.16
C PRO A 33 -0.28 10.85 6.04
N VAL A 34 -1.04 11.54 5.18
CA VAL A 34 -2.46 11.18 4.92
C VAL A 34 -2.53 9.93 4.06
N VAL A 35 -1.69 9.82 3.03
CA VAL A 35 -1.56 8.60 2.20
C VAL A 35 -1.14 7.40 3.04
N ASP A 36 -0.21 7.59 3.98
CA ASP A 36 0.26 6.54 4.87
C ASP A 36 -0.84 6.02 5.79
N ARG A 37 -1.61 6.92 6.42
CA ARG A 37 -2.79 6.54 7.20
C ARG A 37 -3.83 5.85 6.34
N ALA A 38 -4.03 6.32 5.10
CA ALA A 38 -4.97 5.69 4.20
C ALA A 38 -4.59 4.24 3.87
N LEU A 39 -3.29 3.99 3.70
CA LEU A 39 -2.76 2.66 3.48
C LEU A 39 -2.91 1.75 4.72
N GLY A 40 -2.76 2.29 5.92
CA GLY A 40 -3.02 1.56 7.16
C GLY A 40 -4.48 1.13 7.30
N GLN A 41 -5.42 2.00 6.92
CA GLN A 41 -6.85 1.65 6.85
C GLN A 41 -7.12 0.55 5.83
N LEU A 42 -6.46 0.59 4.66
CA LEU A 42 -6.58 -0.47 3.65
C LEU A 42 -6.06 -1.82 4.17
N VAL A 43 -4.91 -1.82 4.87
CA VAL A 43 -4.39 -3.05 5.49
C VAL A 43 -5.36 -3.59 6.53
N ALA A 44 -5.88 -2.74 7.42
CA ALA A 44 -6.87 -3.14 8.41
C ALA A 44 -8.16 -3.69 7.77
N ALA A 45 -8.63 -3.07 6.69
CA ALA A 45 -9.82 -3.51 5.96
C ALA A 45 -9.61 -4.88 5.26
N VAL A 46 -8.43 -5.13 4.71
CA VAL A 46 -8.07 -6.43 4.11
C VAL A 46 -7.95 -7.52 5.18
N GLY A 47 -7.34 -7.21 6.33
CA GLY A 47 -7.13 -8.15 7.43
C GLY A 47 -6.08 -9.23 7.09
N ASP A 48 -6.35 -10.47 7.50
CA ASP A 48 -5.43 -11.62 7.45
C ASP A 48 -5.19 -12.24 6.05
N GLY A 49 -5.54 -11.52 4.98
CA GLY A 49 -5.37 -12.03 3.61
C GLY A 49 -3.90 -12.15 3.17
N ALA A 50 -3.68 -12.71 1.97
CA ALA A 50 -2.36 -12.70 1.34
C ALA A 50 -2.12 -11.34 0.68
N TRP A 51 -1.24 -10.52 1.26
CA TRP A 51 -0.95 -9.19 0.73
C TRP A 51 0.47 -8.71 0.99
N ALA A 52 0.90 -7.74 0.20
CA ALA A 52 2.19 -7.07 0.32
C ALA A 52 2.07 -5.57 0.02
N LEU A 53 2.60 -4.73 0.90
CA LEU A 53 2.71 -3.30 0.65
C LEU A 53 3.68 -3.03 -0.50
N THR A 54 3.35 -2.05 -1.33
CA THR A 54 4.21 -1.56 -2.40
C THR A 54 4.91 -0.28 -1.96
N GLY A 55 6.19 -0.15 -2.37
CA GLY A 55 7.00 1.02 -2.05
C GLY A 55 6.41 2.30 -2.66
N PRO A 56 6.64 3.46 -2.04
CA PRO A 56 6.12 4.74 -2.52
C PRO A 56 6.62 5.05 -3.93
N GLN A 57 5.71 5.43 -4.82
CA GLN A 57 6.02 5.88 -6.17
C GLN A 57 5.77 7.39 -6.27
N VAL A 58 6.78 8.14 -6.70
CA VAL A 58 6.66 9.58 -6.92
C VAL A 58 6.81 9.85 -8.41
N GLU A 59 5.69 10.06 -9.08
CA GLU A 59 5.62 10.34 -10.51
C GLU A 59 5.69 11.85 -10.73
N ARG A 60 6.82 12.34 -11.27
CA ARG A 60 7.03 13.76 -11.58
C ARG A 60 6.49 14.12 -12.97
N GLY A 61 6.16 15.39 -13.16
CA GLY A 61 5.82 15.93 -14.47
C GLY A 61 4.32 16.04 -14.74
N CYS A 62 3.47 15.76 -13.75
CA CYS A 62 2.08 16.16 -13.82
C CYS A 62 2.00 17.71 -13.83
N ARG A 63 0.98 18.28 -14.49
CA ARG A 63 0.85 19.72 -14.67
C ARG A 63 -0.06 20.31 -13.58
N LEU A 64 0.46 21.24 -12.79
CA LEU A 64 -0.33 22.02 -11.81
C LEU A 64 -0.90 23.27 -12.47
N THR A 65 -0.04 24.01 -13.18
CA THR A 65 -0.41 25.15 -14.02
C THR A 65 0.34 25.05 -15.35
N PRO A 66 -0.01 25.83 -16.38
CA PRO A 66 0.75 25.86 -17.63
C PRO A 66 2.26 26.11 -17.45
N MET A 67 2.65 26.77 -16.35
CA MET A 67 4.03 27.15 -16.04
C MET A 67 4.68 26.34 -14.91
N SER A 68 3.95 25.42 -14.26
CA SER A 68 4.48 24.67 -13.11
C SER A 68 4.15 23.17 -13.18
N ALA A 69 5.18 22.37 -12.95
CA ALA A 69 5.08 20.92 -12.81
C ALA A 69 4.94 20.54 -11.34
N GLY A 70 4.20 19.47 -11.11
CA GLY A 70 4.05 18.80 -9.82
C GLY A 70 4.54 17.36 -9.86
N ALA A 71 4.20 16.63 -8.81
CA ALA A 71 4.29 15.19 -8.75
C ALA A 71 3.06 14.57 -8.10
N THR A 72 2.81 13.30 -8.43
CA THR A 72 1.83 12.45 -7.77
C THR A 72 2.61 11.46 -6.90
N LEU A 73 2.30 11.42 -5.61
CA LEU A 73 2.69 10.31 -4.75
C LEU A 73 1.58 9.26 -4.78
N SER A 74 1.96 8.02 -5.06
CA SER A 74 1.09 6.86 -4.87
C SER A 74 1.76 5.84 -3.96
N ARG A 75 0.94 5.25 -3.10
CA ARG A 75 1.31 4.07 -2.31
C ARG A 75 0.26 3.00 -2.53
N GLY A 76 0.64 1.74 -2.34
CA GLY A 76 -0.29 0.65 -2.60
C GLY A 76 -0.04 -0.60 -1.79
N LEU A 77 -0.96 -1.52 -2.01
CA LEU A 77 -1.08 -2.82 -1.39
C LEU A 77 -1.56 -3.78 -2.48
N ASP A 78 -0.74 -4.79 -2.78
CA ASP A 78 -1.13 -5.88 -3.66
C ASP A 78 -1.74 -7.00 -2.81
N VAL A 79 -2.96 -7.42 -3.15
CA VAL A 79 -3.72 -8.45 -2.45
C VAL A 79 -4.01 -9.60 -3.40
N LEU A 80 -3.86 -10.81 -2.91
CA LEU A 80 -4.15 -12.04 -3.62
C LEU A 80 -5.36 -12.73 -3.01
N VAL A 81 -6.19 -13.25 -3.91
CA VAL A 81 -7.39 -14.02 -3.63
C VAL A 81 -7.51 -15.16 -4.62
N ALA A 82 -8.38 -16.12 -4.34
CA ALA A 82 -8.80 -17.07 -5.35
C ALA A 82 -9.42 -16.31 -6.55
N GLU A 83 -9.15 -16.78 -7.76
CA GLU A 83 -9.73 -16.22 -8.98
C GLU A 83 -11.27 -16.21 -8.90
N GLY A 84 -11.89 -15.10 -9.28
CA GLY A 84 -13.33 -14.85 -9.11
C GLY A 84 -13.70 -14.25 -7.74
N GLY A 85 -12.78 -14.24 -6.78
CA GLY A 85 -12.97 -13.66 -5.45
C GLY A 85 -12.68 -12.15 -5.36
N GLU A 86 -12.25 -11.52 -6.45
CA GLU A 86 -11.76 -10.13 -6.46
C GLU A 86 -12.86 -9.13 -6.13
N ARG A 87 -14.06 -9.33 -6.68
CA ARG A 87 -15.20 -8.47 -6.35
C ARG A 87 -15.55 -8.56 -4.87
N ALA A 88 -15.65 -9.78 -4.35
CA ALA A 88 -15.98 -10.00 -2.94
C ALA A 88 -14.93 -9.38 -2.01
N LEU A 89 -13.65 -9.39 -2.39
CA LEU A 89 -12.62 -8.66 -1.67
C LEU A 89 -12.88 -7.15 -1.70
N LEU A 90 -13.11 -6.57 -2.88
CA LEU A 90 -13.35 -5.13 -3.00
C LEU A 90 -14.59 -4.68 -2.21
N ASP A 91 -15.68 -5.45 -2.24
CA ASP A 91 -16.90 -5.15 -1.49
C ASP A 91 -16.62 -5.19 0.03
N ARG A 92 -15.96 -6.24 0.53
CA ARG A 92 -15.56 -6.33 1.96
C ARG A 92 -14.62 -5.20 2.40
N VAL A 93 -13.70 -4.79 1.53
CA VAL A 93 -12.81 -3.66 1.84
C VAL A 93 -13.62 -2.38 1.91
N ALA A 94 -14.52 -2.12 0.94
CA ALA A 94 -15.38 -0.94 0.96
C ALA A 94 -16.24 -0.85 2.23
N ASP A 95 -16.81 -1.98 2.68
CA ASP A 95 -17.65 -2.05 3.88
C ASP A 95 -16.90 -1.78 5.19
N ARG A 96 -15.58 -2.00 5.21
CA ARG A 96 -14.72 -1.81 6.39
C ARG A 96 -13.97 -0.49 6.41
N LEU A 97 -13.94 0.23 5.28
CA LEU A 97 -13.33 1.56 5.24
C LEU A 97 -14.17 2.57 6.03
N PRO A 98 -13.56 3.67 6.51
CA PRO A 98 -14.30 4.72 7.21
C PRO A 98 -15.50 5.23 6.41
N ALA A 99 -16.65 5.38 7.08
CA ALA A 99 -17.91 5.74 6.42
C ALA A 99 -17.86 7.11 5.72
N ASP A 100 -17.10 8.05 6.28
CA ASP A 100 -16.86 9.38 5.72
C ASP A 100 -16.09 9.35 4.40
N TRP A 101 -15.38 8.25 4.10
CA TRP A 101 -14.68 8.09 2.82
C TRP A 101 -15.59 7.75 1.65
N ARG A 102 -16.85 7.37 1.95
CA ARG A 102 -17.87 7.02 0.96
C ARG A 102 -17.36 5.98 -0.04
N ALA A 103 -16.70 4.94 0.47
CA ALA A 103 -16.15 3.87 -0.33
C ALA A 103 -17.27 3.12 -1.09
N GLY A 104 -17.00 2.75 -2.33
CA GLY A 104 -17.95 1.97 -3.12
C GLY A 104 -17.31 1.24 -4.28
N VAL A 105 -17.91 0.12 -4.65
CA VAL A 105 -17.46 -0.73 -5.76
C VAL A 105 -18.41 -0.58 -6.94
N ARG A 106 -17.86 -0.31 -8.12
CA ARG A 106 -18.61 -0.20 -9.37
C ARG A 106 -18.08 -1.19 -10.38
N SER A 107 -18.98 -1.80 -11.14
CA SER A 107 -18.61 -2.60 -12.32
C SER A 107 -18.19 -1.65 -13.45
N GLY A 108 -17.10 -1.97 -14.13
CA GLY A 108 -16.69 -1.31 -15.36
C GLY A 108 -16.28 -2.33 -16.42
N SER A 109 -15.97 -1.85 -17.63
CA SER A 109 -15.51 -2.68 -18.76
C SER A 109 -14.20 -3.45 -18.49
N SER A 110 -13.48 -3.07 -17.43
CA SER A 110 -12.21 -3.68 -17.00
C SER A 110 -12.34 -4.43 -15.67
N GLY A 111 -13.57 -4.78 -15.29
CA GLY A 111 -13.87 -5.47 -14.03
C GLY A 111 -14.34 -4.53 -12.90
N PRO A 112 -14.54 -5.07 -11.69
CA PRO A 112 -14.96 -4.29 -10.52
C PRO A 112 -13.85 -3.32 -10.10
N ARG A 113 -14.25 -2.12 -9.68
CA ARG A 113 -13.35 -1.07 -9.19
C ARG A 113 -13.88 -0.45 -7.92
N LEU A 114 -13.05 -0.39 -6.89
CA LEU A 114 -13.31 0.36 -5.67
C LEU A 114 -12.85 1.81 -5.85
N ARG A 115 -13.64 2.76 -5.35
CA ARG A 115 -13.20 4.15 -5.13
C ARG A 115 -13.66 4.64 -3.76
N ALA A 116 -12.80 5.43 -3.13
CA ALA A 116 -13.11 6.18 -1.92
C ALA A 116 -12.29 7.48 -1.89
N ASP A 117 -12.67 8.42 -1.04
CA ASP A 117 -11.93 9.65 -0.77
C ASP A 117 -11.46 9.62 0.69
N ALA A 118 -10.16 9.54 0.92
CA ALA A 118 -9.62 9.49 2.29
C ALA A 118 -9.55 10.86 2.98
N GLY A 119 -10.26 11.85 2.43
CA GLY A 119 -10.16 13.25 2.81
C GLY A 119 -8.90 13.89 2.23
N GLU A 120 -8.78 15.20 2.37
CA GLU A 120 -7.58 15.94 1.94
C GLU A 120 -7.24 15.75 0.45
N PHE A 121 -8.24 15.38 -0.36
CA PHE A 121 -8.11 15.01 -1.76
C PHE A 121 -7.20 13.80 -2.03
N ILE A 122 -7.13 12.85 -1.09
CA ILE A 122 -6.43 11.58 -1.29
C ILE A 122 -7.40 10.58 -1.90
N THR A 123 -7.13 10.17 -3.14
CA THR A 123 -7.96 9.19 -3.82
C THR A 123 -7.55 7.81 -3.39
N VAL A 124 -8.52 6.99 -2.96
CA VAL A 124 -8.32 5.56 -2.73
C VAL A 124 -8.97 4.80 -3.87
N GLN A 125 -8.24 3.86 -4.46
CA GLN A 125 -8.70 3.06 -5.59
C GLN A 125 -8.38 1.59 -5.36
N GLY A 126 -9.27 0.71 -5.82
CA GLY A 126 -9.00 -0.72 -5.91
C GLY A 126 -9.33 -1.23 -7.30
N ARG A 127 -8.43 -2.01 -7.89
CA ARG A 127 -8.60 -2.56 -9.24
C ARG A 127 -8.08 -3.99 -9.32
N VAL A 128 -8.75 -4.80 -10.12
CA VAL A 128 -8.22 -6.10 -10.55
C VAL A 128 -7.07 -5.85 -11.53
N THR A 129 -5.92 -6.47 -11.31
CA THR A 129 -4.76 -6.38 -12.21
C THR A 129 -4.59 -7.63 -13.07
N SER A 130 -4.97 -8.78 -12.53
CA SER A 130 -5.02 -10.10 -13.19
C SER A 130 -6.00 -10.98 -12.41
N GLY A 131 -6.33 -12.16 -12.95
CA GLY A 131 -7.08 -13.17 -12.18
C GLY A 131 -6.43 -13.41 -10.81
N GLY A 132 -7.23 -13.38 -9.76
CA GLY A 132 -6.82 -13.55 -8.36
C GLY A 132 -6.05 -12.37 -7.75
N ARG A 133 -5.85 -11.25 -8.46
CA ARG A 133 -4.99 -10.14 -7.97
C ARG A 133 -5.69 -8.79 -7.99
N VAL A 134 -5.70 -8.16 -6.83
CA VAL A 134 -6.24 -6.82 -6.64
C VAL A 134 -5.15 -5.89 -6.14
N ARG A 135 -5.01 -4.74 -6.81
CA ARG A 135 -4.15 -3.65 -6.36
C ARG A 135 -5.01 -2.56 -5.73
N LEU A 136 -4.74 -2.26 -4.47
CA LEU A 136 -5.31 -1.13 -3.74
C LEU A 136 -4.27 -0.01 -3.70
N THR A 137 -4.66 1.23 -3.95
CA THR A 137 -3.77 2.38 -3.96
C THR A 137 -4.39 3.58 -3.26
N ALA A 138 -3.55 4.38 -2.62
CA ALA A 138 -3.86 5.73 -2.18
C ALA A 138 -2.95 6.71 -2.94
N ASP A 139 -3.55 7.71 -3.60
CA ASP A 139 -2.85 8.70 -4.43
C ASP A 139 -3.15 10.13 -4.01
N THR A 140 -2.13 10.99 -4.08
CA THR A 140 -2.27 12.41 -3.74
C THR A 140 -2.97 13.23 -4.81
N GLY A 141 -3.10 12.69 -6.03
CA GLY A 141 -3.18 13.49 -7.25
C GLY A 141 -1.94 14.37 -7.46
N CYS A 142 -2.00 15.25 -8.45
CA CYS A 142 -0.89 16.16 -8.77
C CYS A 142 -0.73 17.24 -7.70
N ARG A 143 0.48 17.38 -7.15
CA ARG A 143 0.82 18.35 -6.09
C ARG A 143 2.19 18.99 -6.29
N PRO A 144 2.46 20.18 -5.72
CA PRO A 144 3.81 20.71 -5.62
C PRO A 144 4.76 19.71 -4.96
N ILE A 145 6.00 19.59 -5.44
CA ILE A 145 6.93 18.54 -4.98
C ILE A 145 7.42 18.81 -3.54
N GLY A 146 7.66 20.08 -3.19
CA GLY A 146 8.25 20.46 -1.90
C GLY A 146 9.61 19.79 -1.67
N ALA A 147 9.86 19.32 -0.44
CA ALA A 147 11.07 18.56 -0.08
C ALA A 147 11.09 17.12 -0.65
N GLY A 148 10.02 16.68 -1.31
CA GLY A 148 9.84 15.31 -1.75
C GLY A 148 9.37 14.37 -0.64
N TYR A 149 9.04 13.14 -1.02
CA TYR A 149 8.60 12.11 -0.09
C TYR A 149 9.79 11.24 0.34
N PRO A 150 10.05 11.07 1.65
CA PRO A 150 11.19 10.31 2.13
C PRO A 150 11.05 8.83 1.77
N GLN A 151 12.16 8.22 1.35
CA GLN A 151 12.22 6.77 1.20
C GLN A 151 12.58 6.15 2.54
N PRO A 152 11.90 5.05 2.95
CA PRO A 152 12.30 4.30 4.13
C PRO A 152 13.74 3.77 3.94
N PRO A 153 14.60 3.82 4.98
CA PRO A 153 15.91 3.17 4.90
C PRO A 153 15.75 1.66 4.77
N ALA A 154 16.76 0.98 4.22
CA ALA A 154 16.78 -0.49 4.20
C ALA A 154 16.72 -1.05 5.63
N ALA A 155 16.10 -2.23 5.78
CA ALA A 155 16.01 -2.93 7.05
C ALA A 155 16.82 -4.24 6.99
N PRO A 156 17.25 -4.77 8.14
CA PRO A 156 17.77 -6.13 8.19
C PRO A 156 16.72 -7.14 7.71
N THR A 157 17.19 -8.26 7.17
CA THR A 157 16.34 -9.36 6.73
C THR A 157 15.57 -9.96 7.91
N ASP A 158 14.37 -10.46 7.63
CA ASP A 158 13.53 -11.13 8.61
C ASP A 158 13.81 -12.65 8.58
N PRO A 159 13.90 -13.33 9.73
CA PRO A 159 14.19 -14.77 9.78
C PRO A 159 13.16 -15.61 9.02
N THR A 160 11.91 -15.16 8.90
CA THR A 160 10.87 -15.83 8.11
C THR A 160 11.19 -15.74 6.62
N LEU A 161 11.75 -14.61 6.17
CA LEU A 161 12.17 -14.41 4.79
C LEU A 161 13.42 -15.25 4.47
N ASP A 162 14.37 -15.33 5.40
CA ASP A 162 15.56 -16.18 5.27
C ASP A 162 15.18 -17.67 5.20
N ALA A 163 14.24 -18.12 6.03
CA ALA A 163 13.70 -19.48 5.98
C ALA A 163 13.04 -19.78 4.62
N ALA A 164 12.23 -18.85 4.10
CA ALA A 164 11.59 -18.99 2.79
C ALA A 164 12.63 -19.04 1.65
N LEU A 165 13.65 -18.19 1.69
CA LEU A 165 14.77 -18.21 0.75
C LEU A 165 15.52 -19.55 0.79
N GLY A 166 15.86 -20.03 1.99
CA GLY A 166 16.54 -21.31 2.20
C GLY A 166 15.73 -22.50 1.68
N ALA A 167 14.42 -22.52 1.94
CA ALA A 167 13.52 -23.57 1.47
C ALA A 167 13.39 -23.62 -0.07
N LEU A 168 13.64 -22.48 -0.74
CA LEU A 168 13.68 -22.39 -2.20
C LEU A 168 15.10 -22.58 -2.78
N GLY A 169 16.11 -22.76 -1.93
CA GLY A 169 17.52 -22.80 -2.36
C GLY A 169 17.98 -21.50 -3.02
N ARG A 170 17.41 -20.36 -2.62
CA ARG A 170 17.70 -19.03 -3.19
C ARG A 170 18.42 -18.14 -2.18
N ALA A 171 19.09 -17.12 -2.70
CA ALA A 171 19.62 -16.01 -1.94
C ALA A 171 18.93 -14.71 -2.37
N ALA A 172 18.81 -13.76 -1.43
CA ALA A 172 18.32 -12.43 -1.75
C ALA A 172 19.29 -11.73 -2.73
N GLN A 173 18.77 -11.24 -3.85
CA GLN A 173 19.51 -10.49 -4.86
C GLN A 173 19.38 -8.97 -4.67
N SER A 174 18.48 -8.54 -3.80
CA SER A 174 18.29 -7.15 -3.41
C SER A 174 18.33 -7.01 -1.89
N ALA A 175 18.75 -5.84 -1.42
CA ALA A 175 18.57 -5.51 -0.01
C ALA A 175 17.08 -5.55 0.37
N PRO A 176 16.72 -6.02 1.58
CA PRO A 176 15.34 -5.99 2.04
C PRO A 176 14.81 -4.56 2.09
N GLN A 177 13.70 -4.33 1.40
CA GLN A 177 13.06 -3.02 1.37
C GLN A 177 11.86 -3.02 2.34
N PRO A 178 11.95 -2.31 3.48
CA PRO A 178 10.83 -2.16 4.39
C PRO A 178 9.83 -1.16 3.80
N VAL A 179 8.57 -1.54 3.87
CA VAL A 179 7.45 -0.69 3.53
C VAL A 179 6.48 -0.74 4.69
N THR A 180 6.12 0.41 5.26
CA THR A 180 5.28 0.49 6.47
C THR A 180 4.04 1.34 6.24
N ALA A 181 3.02 1.13 7.07
CA ALA A 181 1.86 2.00 7.16
C ALA A 181 1.37 2.07 8.63
N PRO A 182 1.09 3.26 9.18
CA PRO A 182 0.55 3.40 10.53
C PRO A 182 -0.87 2.83 10.59
N CYS A 183 -1.15 2.00 11.58
CA CYS A 183 -2.45 1.35 11.73
C CYS A 183 -3.47 2.25 12.44
N PRO A 184 -4.77 2.13 12.12
CA PRO A 184 -5.80 2.98 12.71
C PRO A 184 -5.96 2.83 14.22
N GLY A 185 -5.76 1.61 14.76
CA GLY A 185 -5.77 1.33 16.21
C GLY A 185 -4.44 1.54 16.92
N GLY A 186 -3.43 2.13 16.25
CA GLY A 186 -2.05 2.16 16.72
C GLY A 186 -1.23 0.97 16.24
N GLY A 187 0.09 1.06 16.41
CA GLY A 187 1.03 0.11 15.83
C GLY A 187 1.32 0.40 14.34
N THR A 188 1.92 -0.56 13.66
CA THR A 188 2.41 -0.38 12.28
C THR A 188 2.29 -1.68 11.50
N ALA A 189 1.61 -1.62 10.36
CA ALA A 189 1.68 -2.66 9.34
C ALA A 189 3.00 -2.54 8.59
N ARG A 190 3.62 -3.68 8.27
CA ARG A 190 4.94 -3.73 7.64
C ARG A 190 5.00 -4.84 6.62
N THR A 191 5.66 -4.57 5.50
CA THR A 191 6.12 -5.57 4.54
C THR A 191 7.63 -5.43 4.37
N LEU A 192 8.36 -6.54 4.40
CA LEU A 192 9.72 -6.65 3.90
C LEU A 192 9.68 -7.42 2.59
N ALA A 193 10.32 -6.90 1.54
CA ALA A 193 10.38 -7.58 0.26
C ALA A 193 11.82 -7.69 -0.26
N VAL A 194 12.10 -8.80 -0.94
CA VAL A 194 13.36 -9.07 -1.65
C VAL A 194 13.08 -9.68 -3.02
N SER A 195 13.97 -9.43 -3.97
CA SER A 195 14.08 -10.22 -5.19
C SER A 195 14.93 -11.46 -4.93
N ALA A 196 14.47 -12.64 -5.35
CA ALA A 196 15.11 -13.93 -5.09
C ALA A 196 15.60 -14.63 -6.38
N GLY A 197 15.85 -13.85 -7.44
CA GLY A 197 16.34 -14.32 -8.72
C GLY A 197 15.25 -14.58 -9.76
N ALA A 198 15.69 -15.09 -10.90
CA ALA A 198 14.82 -15.31 -12.05
C ALA A 198 13.72 -16.35 -11.76
N ALA A 199 12.52 -16.04 -12.22
CA ALA A 199 11.41 -16.98 -12.35
C ALA A 199 11.45 -17.67 -13.74
N PRO A 200 10.80 -18.83 -13.95
CA PRO A 200 9.96 -19.56 -13.00
C PRO A 200 10.78 -20.36 -11.97
N VAL A 201 10.15 -20.68 -10.84
CA VAL A 201 10.72 -21.51 -9.77
C VAL A 201 9.59 -22.29 -9.09
N ALA A 202 9.83 -23.55 -8.77
CA ALA A 202 8.86 -24.36 -8.05
C ALA A 202 8.71 -23.85 -6.61
N LEU A 203 7.49 -23.47 -6.22
CA LEU A 203 7.19 -22.93 -4.90
C LEU A 203 6.85 -24.00 -3.85
N THR A 204 6.82 -25.28 -4.23
CA THR A 204 6.45 -26.41 -3.37
C THR A 204 7.36 -26.57 -2.15
N GLY A 205 8.62 -26.11 -2.22
CA GLY A 205 9.56 -26.09 -1.10
C GLY A 205 9.09 -25.25 0.09
N LEU A 206 8.14 -24.32 -0.11
CA LEU A 206 7.59 -23.49 0.97
C LEU A 206 6.54 -24.20 1.82
N ARG A 207 5.94 -25.29 1.33
CA ARG A 207 4.83 -25.99 2.00
C ARG A 207 5.15 -26.44 3.43
N PRO A 208 6.35 -26.99 3.74
CA PRO A 208 6.71 -27.38 5.10
C PRO A 208 6.82 -26.22 6.09
N LEU A 209 6.93 -24.98 5.62
CA LEU A 209 7.02 -23.78 6.47
C LEU A 209 5.64 -23.25 6.89
N ALA A 210 4.56 -23.72 6.26
CA ALA A 210 3.22 -23.26 6.57
C ALA A 210 2.75 -23.83 7.92
N ALA A 211 2.32 -22.96 8.84
CA ALA A 211 1.74 -23.37 10.12
C ALA A 211 0.31 -23.94 10.01
N GLY A 212 -0.23 -24.05 8.79
CA GLY A 212 -1.60 -24.50 8.51
C GLY A 212 -1.88 -24.49 7.00
N PRO A 213 -3.16 -24.51 6.58
CA PRO A 213 -3.52 -24.40 5.17
C PRO A 213 -2.93 -23.12 4.54
N PRO A 214 -2.42 -23.18 3.30
CA PRO A 214 -1.94 -22.00 2.61
C PRO A 214 -3.07 -21.00 2.40
N VAL A 215 -2.73 -19.71 2.44
CA VAL A 215 -3.66 -18.62 2.09
C VAL A 215 -3.88 -18.61 0.58
N VAL A 216 -2.83 -18.91 -0.19
CA VAL A 216 -2.85 -19.06 -1.66
C VAL A 216 -1.93 -20.22 -2.03
N ASP A 217 -2.42 -21.16 -2.87
CA ASP A 217 -1.64 -22.29 -3.39
C ASP A 217 -1.83 -22.38 -4.90
N LEU A 218 -1.07 -21.59 -5.64
CA LEU A 218 -0.99 -21.59 -7.09
C LEU A 218 0.45 -21.92 -7.54
N PRO A 219 0.66 -22.43 -8.76
CA PRO A 219 1.99 -22.82 -9.22
C PRO A 219 3.01 -21.66 -9.21
N GLU A 220 2.58 -20.47 -9.61
CA GLU A 220 3.42 -19.26 -9.70
C GLU A 220 3.28 -18.33 -8.47
N VAL A 221 2.33 -18.60 -7.59
CA VAL A 221 2.04 -17.75 -6.43
C VAL A 221 1.71 -18.61 -5.21
N TYR A 222 2.47 -18.46 -4.14
CA TYR A 222 2.23 -19.19 -2.89
C TYR A 222 2.26 -18.25 -1.71
N ALA A 223 1.25 -18.35 -0.83
CA ALA A 223 1.20 -17.55 0.39
C ALA A 223 0.81 -18.40 1.59
N TYR A 224 1.48 -18.21 2.71
CA TYR A 224 1.25 -18.95 3.94
C TYR A 224 1.45 -18.06 5.17
N ARG A 225 0.91 -18.52 6.30
CA ARG A 225 1.12 -17.86 7.60
C ARG A 225 2.21 -18.56 8.41
N SER A 226 3.06 -17.75 9.02
CA SER A 226 4.07 -18.12 10.01
C SER A 226 3.93 -17.18 11.20
N GLY A 227 3.20 -17.64 12.24
CA GLY A 227 2.82 -16.79 13.36
C GLY A 227 2.00 -15.57 12.92
N PRO A 228 2.40 -14.33 13.30
CA PRO A 228 1.71 -13.09 12.90
C PRO A 228 2.09 -12.62 11.47
N THR A 229 3.00 -13.32 10.81
CA THR A 229 3.55 -12.93 9.51
C THR A 229 2.93 -13.74 8.39
N THR A 230 2.51 -13.07 7.33
CA THR A 230 2.13 -13.69 6.07
C THR A 230 3.31 -13.61 5.11
N VAL A 231 3.77 -14.77 4.65
CA VAL A 231 4.81 -14.86 3.62
C VAL A 231 4.13 -15.04 2.29
N LEU A 232 4.54 -14.25 1.30
CA LEU A 232 4.07 -14.31 -0.07
C LEU A 232 5.26 -14.46 -1.02
N ALA A 233 5.21 -15.51 -1.84
CA ALA A 233 6.07 -15.76 -2.97
C ALA A 233 5.30 -15.49 -4.27
N ASP A 234 5.82 -14.59 -5.09
CA ASP A 234 5.23 -14.19 -6.36
C ASP A 234 6.25 -14.39 -7.49
N GLY A 235 6.04 -15.44 -8.29
CA GLY A 235 6.83 -15.80 -9.45
C GLY A 235 6.18 -15.43 -10.79
N THR A 236 5.12 -14.60 -10.79
CA THR A 236 4.42 -14.23 -12.03
C THR A 236 5.21 -13.27 -12.94
N GLY A 237 6.21 -12.56 -12.38
CA GLY A 237 7.09 -11.66 -13.13
C GLY A 237 8.36 -12.35 -13.65
N ALA A 238 9.29 -11.56 -14.18
CA ALA A 238 10.61 -12.06 -14.58
C ALA A 238 11.51 -12.45 -13.38
N GLN A 239 11.17 -11.99 -12.19
CA GLN A 239 11.89 -12.24 -10.95
C GLN A 239 10.92 -12.79 -9.91
N LEU A 240 11.35 -13.80 -9.16
CA LEU A 240 10.68 -14.23 -7.94
C LEU A 240 10.79 -13.10 -6.91
N ARG A 241 9.64 -12.62 -6.45
CA ARG A 241 9.57 -11.69 -5.32
C ARG A 241 9.09 -12.43 -4.08
N LEU A 242 9.87 -12.37 -3.02
CA LEU A 242 9.46 -12.85 -1.70
C LEU A 242 9.12 -11.65 -0.82
N SER A 243 8.04 -11.75 -0.08
CA SER A 243 7.63 -10.74 0.88
C SER A 243 7.14 -11.36 2.18
N ALA A 244 7.43 -10.70 3.28
CA ALA A 244 6.96 -11.04 4.62
C ALA A 244 6.19 -9.83 5.15
N SER A 245 4.91 -10.01 5.43
CA SER A 245 3.97 -8.96 5.83
C SER A 245 3.41 -9.22 7.23
N THR A 246 3.47 -8.21 8.10
CA THR A 246 2.80 -8.18 9.40
C THR A 246 1.69 -7.14 9.34
N GLY A 247 0.46 -7.54 9.68
CA GLY A 247 -0.72 -6.69 9.62
C GLY A 247 -0.85 -5.71 10.78
N CYS A 248 -2.01 -5.05 10.83
CA CYS A 248 -2.36 -4.22 11.98
C CYS A 248 -2.66 -5.07 13.20
N PRO A 249 -2.23 -4.65 14.40
CA PRO A 249 -2.62 -5.32 15.63
C PRO A 249 -4.14 -5.24 15.81
N ALA A 250 -4.71 -6.31 16.34
CA ALA A 250 -6.13 -6.39 16.70
C ALA A 250 -6.45 -5.56 17.95
#